data_AF-A0A847LG09-F1
#
_entry.id   AF-A0A847LG09-F1
#
_cell.length_a   1.000
_cell.length_b   1.000
_cell.length_c   1.000
_cell.angle_alpha   90.00
_cell.angle_beta   90.00
_cell.angle_gamma   90.00
#
_symmetry.space_group_name_H-M   'P 1'
#
loop_
_entity.id
_entity.type
_entity.pdbx_description
1 polymer ?
#
loop_
_entity_poly.entity_id
_entity_poly.type
_entity_poly.pdbx_seq_one_letter_code
_entity_poly.pdbx_strand_id
1 'polypeptide(L)'
;MSEPRRLLTVQETAAILHMNPEVVRRWLRNGTLKGTKVGSDWRVAEATIEAFLNKAEPVAVDPATQGPKMCVKFPKWLEFSGLPEKLNDLLGPSGWPIFKKLVELDFEHEEATAPKIPIDLPSLCRRVGYPEALVLKTIAGLGKHGYLTLDPRRPHPAWVKIPTPVKTPVSILDIPFAEGGIKGAPEKACESRCLRRYLL
;
A
#
# COMPACT_ATOMS: atom_id res chain seq x y z
N MET A 1 30.51 -25.12 32.94
CA MET A 1 29.07 -25.19 33.27
C MET A 1 28.32 -24.92 31.97
N SER A 2 27.60 -25.91 31.43
CA SER A 2 26.91 -25.75 30.14
C SER A 2 25.58 -25.05 30.39
N GLU A 3 25.40 -23.83 29.89
CA GLU A 3 24.12 -23.11 30.00
C GLU A 3 22.99 -23.91 29.33
N PRO A 4 21.77 -23.91 29.89
CA PRO A 4 20.65 -24.63 29.30
C PRO A 4 20.36 -24.10 27.90
N ARG A 5 20.33 -24.99 26.89
CA ARG A 5 19.94 -24.60 25.53
C ARG A 5 18.51 -24.06 25.54
N ARG A 6 18.38 -22.73 25.53
CA ARG A 6 17.09 -22.07 25.45
C ARG A 6 16.52 -22.25 24.05
N LEU A 7 15.42 -23.00 23.98
CA LEU A 7 14.68 -23.26 22.76
C LEU A 7 13.49 -22.33 22.70
N LEU A 8 13.51 -21.42 21.75
CA LEU A 8 12.50 -20.41 21.53
C LEU A 8 11.43 -20.92 20.57
N THR A 9 10.21 -20.50 20.81
CA THR A 9 9.08 -20.72 19.90
C THR A 9 9.22 -19.84 18.67
N VAL A 10 8.42 -20.13 17.65
CA VAL A 10 8.30 -19.28 16.45
C VAL A 10 7.90 -17.85 16.81
N GLN A 11 7.01 -17.68 17.80
CA GLN A 11 6.52 -16.37 18.23
C GLN A 11 7.60 -15.55 18.91
N GLU A 12 8.36 -16.17 19.83
CA GLU A 12 9.50 -15.50 20.49
C GLU A 12 10.61 -15.18 19.48
N THR A 13 10.88 -16.10 18.56
CA THR A 13 11.84 -15.88 17.47
C THR A 13 11.41 -14.71 16.58
N ALA A 14 10.11 -14.62 16.27
CA ALA A 14 9.53 -13.53 15.48
C ALA A 14 9.61 -12.19 16.23
N ALA A 15 9.38 -12.19 17.53
CA ALA A 15 9.50 -11.01 18.38
C ALA A 15 10.95 -10.49 18.43
N ILE A 16 11.92 -11.38 18.62
CA ILE A 16 13.36 -11.02 18.65
C ILE A 16 13.83 -10.48 17.30
N LEU A 17 13.38 -11.08 16.20
CA LEU A 17 13.73 -10.64 14.85
C LEU A 17 12.88 -9.46 14.35
N HIS A 18 11.88 -9.01 15.12
CA HIS A 18 10.87 -8.04 14.70
C HIS A 18 10.21 -8.38 13.34
N MET A 19 9.93 -9.67 13.11
CA MET A 19 9.38 -10.19 11.86
C MET A 19 7.99 -10.80 12.06
N ASN A 20 7.23 -10.96 10.97
CA ASN A 20 5.97 -11.69 11.01
C ASN A 20 6.24 -13.20 11.29
N PRO A 21 5.55 -13.84 12.27
CA PRO A 21 5.70 -15.26 12.56
C PRO A 21 5.55 -16.20 11.35
N GLU A 22 4.74 -15.84 10.36
CA GLU A 22 4.61 -16.61 9.12
C GLU A 22 5.90 -16.65 8.30
N VAL A 23 6.65 -15.56 8.28
CA VAL A 23 7.97 -15.47 7.62
C VAL A 23 8.95 -16.41 8.32
N VAL A 24 8.96 -16.41 9.65
CA VAL A 24 9.78 -17.34 10.45
C VAL A 24 9.41 -18.80 10.18
N ARG A 25 8.11 -19.15 10.14
CA ARG A 25 7.65 -20.50 9.77
C ARG A 25 8.07 -20.89 8.35
N ARG A 26 8.05 -19.95 7.41
CA ARG A 26 8.49 -20.18 6.03
C ARG A 26 10.00 -20.44 5.97
N TRP A 27 10.80 -19.66 6.69
CA TRP A 27 12.25 -19.85 6.76
C TRP A 27 12.64 -21.18 7.40
N LEU A 28 11.91 -21.61 8.44
CA LEU A 28 12.10 -22.91 9.07
C LEU A 28 11.73 -24.07 8.14
N ARG A 29 10.64 -23.95 7.37
CA ARG A 29 10.25 -24.94 6.36
C ARG A 29 11.22 -25.03 5.19
N ASN A 30 11.73 -23.89 4.73
CA ASN A 30 12.60 -23.80 3.57
C ASN A 30 14.09 -24.01 3.93
N GLY A 31 14.41 -24.22 5.21
CA GLY A 31 15.77 -24.48 5.69
C GLY A 31 16.67 -23.25 5.80
N THR A 32 16.14 -22.05 5.54
CA THR A 32 16.86 -20.77 5.68
C THR A 32 17.25 -20.48 7.12
N LEU A 33 16.36 -20.78 8.06
CA LEU A 33 16.64 -20.73 9.50
C LEU A 33 16.63 -22.16 10.04
N LYS A 34 17.73 -22.57 10.68
CA LYS A 34 17.81 -23.91 11.28
C LYS A 34 16.93 -23.96 12.53
N GLY A 35 16.02 -24.91 12.59
CA GLY A 35 15.19 -25.18 13.76
C GLY A 35 14.90 -26.66 13.88
N THR A 36 14.49 -27.07 15.07
CA THR A 36 14.07 -28.44 15.35
C THR A 36 12.54 -28.48 15.40
N LYS A 37 11.94 -29.37 14.61
CA LYS A 37 10.52 -29.62 14.70
C LYS A 37 10.25 -30.57 15.86
N VAL A 38 9.48 -30.11 16.85
CA VAL A 38 9.09 -30.89 18.02
C VAL A 38 7.56 -31.02 17.97
N GLY A 39 7.09 -32.18 17.51
CA GLY A 39 5.66 -32.40 17.24
C GLY A 39 5.14 -31.51 16.09
N SER A 40 4.10 -30.73 16.37
CA SER A 40 3.51 -29.77 15.41
C SER A 40 4.23 -28.43 15.36
N ASP A 41 5.07 -28.13 16.36
CA ASP A 41 5.70 -26.82 16.51
C ASP A 41 7.19 -26.84 16.16
N TRP A 42 7.69 -25.66 15.80
CA TRP A 42 9.13 -25.44 15.63
C TRP A 42 9.73 -24.83 16.88
N ARG A 43 10.97 -25.24 17.15
CA ARG A 43 11.83 -24.72 18.20
C ARG A 43 13.14 -24.26 17.59
N VAL A 44 13.56 -23.05 17.91
CA VAL A 44 14.80 -22.44 17.41
C VAL A 44 15.70 -22.21 18.62
N ALA A 45 16.94 -22.67 18.55
CA ALA A 45 17.89 -22.37 19.61
C ALA A 45 18.30 -20.90 19.54
N GLU A 46 18.37 -20.22 20.68
CA GLU A 46 18.77 -18.81 20.77
C GLU A 46 20.12 -18.54 20.07
N ALA A 47 21.13 -19.40 20.31
CA ALA A 47 22.42 -19.34 19.62
C ALA A 47 22.34 -19.45 18.09
N THR A 48 21.27 -20.07 17.56
CA THR A 48 21.04 -20.12 16.10
C THR A 48 20.49 -18.80 15.57
N ILE A 49 19.73 -18.07 16.36
CA ILE A 49 19.26 -16.72 16.02
C ILE A 49 20.44 -15.75 16.04
N GLU A 50 21.27 -15.80 17.08
CA GLU A 50 22.49 -14.99 17.16
C GLU A 50 23.46 -15.32 16.03
N ALA A 51 23.69 -16.61 15.74
CA ALA A 51 24.51 -17.01 14.60
C ALA A 51 23.89 -16.59 13.26
N PHE A 52 22.56 -16.54 13.16
CA PHE A 52 21.87 -16.07 11.96
C PHE A 52 22.04 -14.55 11.78
N LEU A 53 21.96 -13.77 12.86
CA LEU A 53 22.23 -12.33 12.87
C LEU A 53 23.70 -12.02 12.58
N ASN A 54 24.63 -12.80 13.13
CA ASN A 54 26.06 -12.62 12.93
C ASN A 54 26.55 -13.13 11.56
N LYS A 55 25.85 -14.11 10.97
CA LYS A 55 26.12 -14.62 9.62
C LYS A 55 25.45 -13.78 8.54
N ALA A 56 24.46 -12.97 8.90
CA ALA A 56 24.04 -11.86 8.06
C ALA A 56 25.15 -10.80 8.07
N GLU A 57 26.23 -11.06 7.32
CA GLU A 57 26.97 -9.94 6.74
C GLU A 57 25.94 -9.01 6.12
N PRO A 58 26.04 -7.68 6.29
CA PRO A 58 25.15 -6.77 5.60
C PRO A 58 25.28 -7.09 4.11
N VAL A 59 24.28 -7.78 3.58
CA VAL A 59 24.21 -8.06 2.15
C VAL A 59 24.21 -6.70 1.53
N ALA A 60 25.26 -6.38 0.77
CA ALA A 60 25.30 -5.18 -0.04
C ALA A 60 24.00 -5.19 -0.84
N VAL A 61 23.08 -4.35 -0.40
CA VAL A 61 21.72 -4.31 -0.89
C VAL A 61 21.87 -3.90 -2.33
N ASP A 62 21.52 -4.80 -3.26
CA ASP A 62 21.70 -4.53 -4.68
C ASP A 62 20.94 -3.23 -4.98
N PRO A 63 21.62 -2.15 -5.43
CA PRO A 63 20.97 -0.90 -5.76
C PRO A 63 19.88 -1.08 -6.82
N ALA A 64 19.90 -2.16 -7.62
CA ALA A 64 18.82 -2.52 -8.53
C ALA A 64 17.51 -2.90 -7.79
N THR A 65 17.60 -3.46 -6.59
CA THR A 65 16.43 -3.75 -5.72
C THR A 65 16.05 -2.61 -4.77
N GLN A 66 16.95 -1.63 -4.55
CA GLN A 66 16.65 -0.43 -3.78
C GLN A 66 16.21 0.76 -4.64
N GLY A 67 16.20 0.61 -5.96
CA GLY A 67 15.67 1.61 -6.87
C GLY A 67 14.19 1.92 -6.61
N PRO A 68 13.72 3.09 -7.04
CA PRO A 68 12.29 3.42 -6.97
C PRO A 68 11.47 2.33 -7.66
N LYS A 69 10.34 1.94 -7.06
CA LYS A 69 9.41 0.99 -7.69
C LYS A 69 9.02 1.53 -9.07
N MET A 70 9.42 0.81 -10.12
CA MET A 70 9.18 1.23 -11.50
C MET A 70 7.69 1.19 -11.88
N CYS A 71 6.90 0.38 -11.18
CA CYS A 71 5.47 0.23 -11.39
C CYS A 71 4.67 0.75 -10.19
N VAL A 72 3.75 1.68 -10.44
CA VAL A 72 2.82 2.20 -9.43
C VAL A 72 1.50 1.43 -9.53
N LYS A 73 0.90 1.09 -8.39
CA LYS A 73 -0.38 0.36 -8.34
C LYS A 73 -1.53 1.37 -8.42
N PHE A 74 -2.54 1.03 -9.21
CA PHE A 74 -3.80 1.77 -9.29
C PHE A 74 -4.98 0.77 -9.32
N PRO A 75 -6.09 1.04 -8.60
CA PRO A 75 -7.27 0.19 -8.63
C PRO A 75 -8.07 0.38 -9.92
N LYS A 76 -7.85 -0.52 -10.89
CA LYS A 76 -8.46 -0.49 -12.23
C LYS A 76 -9.98 -0.26 -12.23
N TRP A 77 -10.72 -0.82 -11.26
CA TRP A 77 -12.17 -0.65 -11.19
C TRP A 77 -12.64 0.80 -11.10
N LEU A 78 -11.81 1.73 -10.59
CA LEU A 78 -12.17 3.15 -10.58
C LEU A 78 -12.34 3.71 -12.00
N GLU A 79 -11.60 3.20 -13.00
CA GLU A 79 -11.75 3.58 -14.41
C GLU A 79 -13.10 3.15 -14.98
N PHE A 80 -13.64 2.02 -14.52
CA PHE A 80 -14.90 1.45 -14.97
C PHE A 80 -16.08 1.80 -14.06
N SER A 81 -15.84 2.61 -13.03
CA SER A 81 -16.86 3.00 -12.06
C SER A 81 -17.77 4.13 -12.53
N GLY A 82 -17.53 4.70 -13.72
CA GLY A 82 -18.16 5.93 -14.22
C GLY A 82 -17.61 7.21 -13.59
N LEU A 83 -16.66 7.09 -12.64
CA LEU A 83 -16.02 8.24 -12.01
C LEU A 83 -15.25 9.15 -12.99
N PRO A 84 -14.56 8.63 -14.05
CA PRO A 84 -13.89 9.50 -15.01
C PRO A 84 -14.83 10.50 -15.69
N GLU A 85 -15.96 10.03 -16.20
CA GLU A 85 -16.99 10.86 -16.84
C GLU A 85 -17.58 11.86 -15.85
N LYS A 86 -17.98 11.38 -14.66
CA LYS A 86 -18.52 12.27 -13.61
C LYS A 86 -17.55 13.37 -13.19
N LEU A 87 -16.25 13.08 -13.07
CA LEU A 87 -15.27 14.12 -12.73
C LEU A 87 -15.01 15.08 -13.89
N ASN A 88 -15.08 14.60 -15.13
CA ASN A 88 -15.04 15.47 -16.30
C ASN A 88 -16.22 16.45 -16.32
N ASP A 89 -17.43 15.98 -16.04
CA ASP A 89 -18.62 16.84 -16.01
C ASP A 89 -18.55 17.87 -14.88
N LEU A 90 -18.03 17.48 -13.71
CA LEU A 90 -17.95 18.35 -12.54
C LEU A 90 -16.81 19.37 -12.62
N LEU A 91 -15.65 18.97 -13.15
CA LEU A 91 -14.39 19.72 -13.00
C LEU A 91 -13.68 19.98 -14.34
N GLY A 92 -14.22 19.49 -15.44
CA GLY A 92 -13.60 19.53 -16.76
C GLY A 92 -12.54 18.44 -16.96
N PRO A 93 -11.79 18.49 -18.07
CA PRO A 93 -10.88 17.42 -18.49
C PRO A 93 -9.71 17.16 -17.53
N SER A 94 -9.42 18.09 -16.61
CA SER A 94 -8.39 17.92 -15.58
C SER A 94 -8.86 17.12 -14.37
N GLY A 95 -10.18 16.96 -14.16
CA GLY A 95 -10.77 16.33 -12.99
C GLY A 95 -10.27 14.90 -12.77
N TRP A 96 -10.48 14.04 -13.77
CA TRP A 96 -10.09 12.63 -13.69
C TRP A 96 -8.58 12.41 -13.63
N PRO A 97 -7.74 13.00 -14.52
CA PRO A 97 -6.30 12.75 -14.48
C PRO A 97 -5.63 13.18 -13.17
N ILE A 98 -6.07 14.32 -12.59
CA ILE A 98 -5.54 14.78 -11.31
C ILE A 98 -5.98 13.84 -10.18
N PHE A 99 -7.26 13.47 -10.13
CA PHE A 99 -7.75 12.53 -9.12
C PHE A 99 -7.04 11.16 -9.21
N LYS A 100 -6.91 10.62 -10.43
CA LYS A 100 -6.19 9.37 -10.70
C LYS A 100 -4.74 9.43 -10.19
N LYS A 101 -4.03 10.54 -10.43
CA LYS A 101 -2.66 10.71 -9.95
C LYS A 101 -2.58 10.77 -8.42
N LEU A 102 -3.57 11.39 -7.75
CA LEU A 102 -3.65 11.39 -6.29
C LEU A 102 -3.87 9.98 -5.73
N VAL A 103 -4.70 9.16 -6.38
CA VAL A 103 -4.84 7.74 -6.03
C VAL A 103 -3.51 7.00 -6.19
N GLU A 104 -2.81 7.20 -7.30
CA GLU A 104 -1.48 6.58 -7.51
C GLU A 104 -0.49 6.97 -6.40
N LEU A 105 -0.47 8.25 -6.00
CA LEU A 105 0.35 8.75 -4.89
C LEU A 105 -0.03 8.12 -3.54
N ASP A 106 -1.32 7.86 -3.29
CA ASP A 106 -1.78 7.12 -2.10
C ASP A 106 -1.23 5.69 -2.04
N PHE A 107 -1.08 5.04 -3.20
CA PHE A 107 -0.50 3.69 -3.29
C PHE A 107 1.02 3.69 -3.22
N GLU A 108 1.68 4.77 -3.63
CA GLU A 108 3.11 4.98 -3.39
C GLU A 108 3.39 5.17 -1.89
N HIS A 109 2.45 5.77 -1.15
CA HIS A 109 2.55 5.91 0.30
C HIS A 109 2.24 4.59 1.03
N GLU A 110 3.16 4.15 1.90
CA GLU A 110 3.04 2.88 2.62
C GLU A 110 2.31 2.99 3.97
N GLU A 111 1.87 4.19 4.38
CA GLU A 111 1.16 4.38 5.64
C GLU A 111 -0.22 3.69 5.66
N ALA A 112 -0.42 2.83 6.67
CA ALA A 112 -1.54 1.90 6.73
C ALA A 112 -2.82 2.46 7.36
N THR A 113 -2.76 3.48 8.22
CA THR A 113 -3.85 3.77 9.16
C THR A 113 -4.69 5.02 8.88
N ALA A 114 -4.22 6.00 8.10
CA ALA A 114 -5.02 7.10 7.55
C ALA A 114 -4.14 8.03 6.69
N PRO A 115 -3.59 7.56 5.55
CA PRO A 115 -2.52 8.29 4.90
C PRO A 115 -3.04 9.62 4.39
N LYS A 116 -2.42 10.66 4.93
CA LYS A 116 -2.47 12.01 4.37
C LYS A 116 -1.41 12.01 3.30
N ILE A 117 -1.82 12.09 2.04
CA ILE A 117 -0.92 12.11 0.90
C ILE A 117 -0.23 13.48 0.93
N PRO A 118 1.08 13.57 1.16
CA PRO A 118 1.79 14.84 1.10
C PRO A 118 1.74 15.38 -0.34
N ILE A 119 1.50 16.68 -0.48
CA ILE A 119 1.45 17.33 -1.79
C ILE A 119 2.70 18.17 -2.01
N ASP A 120 3.55 17.71 -2.92
CA ASP A 120 4.54 18.55 -3.59
C ASP A 120 3.95 19.06 -4.91
N LEU A 121 3.47 20.30 -4.91
CA LEU A 121 2.70 20.87 -6.02
C LEU A 121 3.52 20.94 -7.33
N PRO A 122 4.80 21.37 -7.35
CA PRO A 122 5.63 21.31 -8.54
C PRO A 122 5.76 19.90 -9.14
N SER A 123 6.02 18.88 -8.32
CA SER A 123 6.09 17.49 -8.82
C SER A 123 4.74 16.98 -9.31
N LEU A 124 3.65 17.33 -8.63
CA LEU A 124 2.30 16.95 -9.06
C LEU A 124 1.99 17.55 -10.43
N CYS A 125 2.21 18.86 -10.62
CA CYS A 125 2.02 19.56 -11.89
C CYS A 125 2.82 18.89 -13.02
N ARG A 126 4.09 18.54 -12.78
CA ARG A 126 4.92 17.80 -13.76
C ARG A 126 4.34 16.42 -14.08
N ARG A 127 3.83 15.69 -13.08
CA ARG A 127 3.27 14.35 -13.26
C ARG A 127 1.94 14.33 -14.00
N VAL A 128 1.12 15.37 -13.86
CA VAL A 128 -0.18 15.46 -14.54
C VAL A 128 -0.15 16.29 -15.83
N GLY A 129 0.89 17.11 -16.01
CA GLY A 129 1.06 17.95 -17.21
C GLY A 129 0.18 19.21 -17.23
N TYR A 130 -0.36 19.64 -16.08
CA TYR A 130 -1.24 20.82 -15.99
C TYR A 130 -0.57 22.00 -15.27
N PRO A 131 -0.93 23.26 -15.60
CA PRO A 131 -0.48 24.44 -14.87
C PRO A 131 -0.94 24.46 -13.42
N GLU A 132 -0.14 25.07 -12.56
CA GLU A 132 -0.37 25.11 -11.11
C GLU A 132 -1.76 25.65 -10.73
N ALA A 133 -2.18 26.76 -11.34
CA ALA A 133 -3.48 27.36 -11.08
C ALA A 133 -4.65 26.40 -11.39
N LEU A 134 -4.54 25.60 -12.46
CA LEU A 134 -5.55 24.62 -12.83
C LEU A 134 -5.55 23.42 -11.86
N VAL A 135 -4.36 22.97 -11.45
CA VAL A 135 -4.22 21.88 -10.47
C VAL A 135 -4.84 22.26 -9.14
N LEU A 136 -4.51 23.44 -8.62
CA LEU A 136 -5.08 23.95 -7.37
C LEU A 136 -6.60 24.13 -7.44
N LYS A 137 -7.11 24.71 -8.54
CA LYS A 137 -8.55 24.84 -8.78
C LYS A 137 -9.24 23.47 -8.78
N THR A 138 -8.64 22.48 -9.43
CA THR A 138 -9.20 21.12 -9.52
C THR A 138 -9.19 20.44 -8.14
N ILE A 139 -8.08 20.53 -7.39
CA ILE A 139 -7.99 19.98 -6.02
C ILE A 139 -9.03 20.61 -5.10
N ALA A 140 -9.19 21.93 -5.16
CA ALA A 140 -10.23 22.63 -4.40
C ALA A 140 -11.64 22.17 -4.78
N GLY A 141 -11.90 21.98 -6.08
CA GLY A 141 -13.15 21.42 -6.59
C GLY A 141 -13.42 20.00 -6.11
N LEU A 142 -12.42 19.11 -6.18
CA LEU A 142 -12.51 17.75 -5.63
C LEU A 142 -12.83 17.78 -4.13
N GLY A 143 -12.21 18.70 -3.37
CA GLY A 143 -12.52 18.93 -1.96
C GLY A 143 -13.97 19.34 -1.74
N LYS A 144 -14.45 20.34 -2.50
CA LYS A 144 -15.84 20.84 -2.45
C LYS A 144 -16.87 19.75 -2.75
N HIS A 145 -16.58 18.85 -3.68
CA HIS A 145 -17.47 17.74 -4.04
C HIS A 145 -17.30 16.49 -3.16
N GLY A 146 -16.41 16.55 -2.15
CA GLY A 146 -16.22 15.48 -1.18
C GLY A 146 -15.42 14.28 -1.68
N TYR A 147 -14.61 14.47 -2.73
CA TYR A 147 -13.64 13.48 -3.21
C TYR A 147 -12.29 13.59 -2.50
N LEU A 148 -12.03 14.74 -1.86
CA LEU A 148 -10.83 14.96 -1.05
C LEU A 148 -11.21 15.63 0.28
N THR A 149 -10.44 15.32 1.32
CA THR A 149 -10.29 16.17 2.51
C THR A 149 -8.97 16.92 2.37
N LEU A 150 -9.00 18.25 2.53
CA LEU A 150 -7.86 19.14 2.36
C LEU A 150 -7.40 19.69 3.71
N ASP A 151 -6.14 20.11 3.80
CA ASP A 151 -5.66 20.92 4.92
C ASP A 151 -6.28 22.33 4.87
N PRO A 152 -7.10 22.75 5.86
CA PRO A 152 -7.76 24.05 5.83
C PRO A 152 -6.83 25.22 6.18
N ARG A 153 -5.59 24.95 6.65
CA ARG A 153 -4.74 25.98 7.28
C ARG A 153 -3.82 26.72 6.30
N ARG A 154 -3.83 26.37 5.01
CA ARG A 154 -2.87 26.89 4.03
C ARG A 154 -3.55 27.20 2.69
N PRO A 155 -3.06 28.19 1.92
CA PRO A 155 -3.56 28.50 0.58
C PRO A 155 -3.33 27.35 -0.41
N HIS A 156 -2.32 26.51 -0.17
CA HIS A 156 -2.07 25.27 -0.89
C HIS A 156 -2.11 24.11 0.11
N PRO A 157 -2.86 23.04 -0.16
CA PRO A 157 -2.96 21.92 0.78
C PRO A 157 -1.60 21.24 0.90
N ALA A 158 -1.02 21.21 2.10
CA ALA A 158 0.22 20.47 2.35
C ALA A 158 0.01 18.94 2.24
N TRP A 159 -1.23 18.50 2.42
CA TRP A 159 -1.66 17.14 2.24
C TRP A 159 -3.10 17.07 1.77
N VAL A 160 -3.46 15.95 1.16
CA VAL A 160 -4.84 15.57 0.86
C VAL A 160 -5.14 14.18 1.38
N LYS A 161 -6.41 13.89 1.64
CA LYS A 161 -6.88 12.54 1.97
C LYS A 161 -8.05 12.20 1.06
N ILE A 162 -8.05 11.00 0.48
CA ILE A 162 -9.19 10.47 -0.26
C ILE A 162 -10.14 9.82 0.75
N PRO A 163 -11.41 10.27 0.87
CA PRO A 163 -12.38 9.64 1.75
C PRO A 163 -12.68 8.20 1.30
N THR A 164 -12.92 7.33 2.28
CA THR A 164 -13.34 5.95 2.06
C THR A 164 -14.71 5.74 2.72
N PRO A 165 -15.69 5.14 2.02
CA PRO A 165 -15.62 4.69 0.62
C PRO A 165 -15.59 5.86 -0.39
N VAL A 166 -14.92 5.65 -1.53
CA VAL A 166 -14.93 6.64 -2.63
C VAL A 166 -16.30 6.66 -3.31
N LYS A 167 -16.86 7.84 -3.54
CA LYS A 167 -18.18 8.03 -4.14
C LYS A 167 -18.16 7.75 -5.64
N THR A 168 -18.48 6.54 -6.07
CA THR A 168 -18.54 6.18 -7.50
C THR A 168 -19.99 6.08 -8.02
N PRO A 169 -20.23 6.36 -9.31
CA PRO A 169 -21.52 6.09 -9.96
C PRO A 169 -21.93 4.61 -9.95
N VAL A 170 -20.98 3.71 -10.24
CA VAL A 170 -21.17 2.26 -10.23
C VAL A 170 -20.39 1.67 -9.07
N SER A 171 -21.01 0.75 -8.32
CA SER A 171 -20.36 0.03 -7.22
C SER A 171 -19.35 -0.98 -7.76
N ILE A 172 -18.23 -1.19 -7.05
CA ILE A 172 -17.26 -2.24 -7.39
C ILE A 172 -17.90 -3.64 -7.48
N LEU A 173 -18.97 -3.86 -6.72
CA LEU A 173 -19.72 -5.11 -6.66
C LEU A 173 -20.36 -5.45 -8.01
N ASP A 174 -20.68 -4.43 -8.80
CA ASP A 174 -21.36 -4.57 -10.08
C ASP A 174 -20.39 -4.61 -11.27
N ILE A 175 -19.11 -4.29 -11.04
CA ILE A 175 -18.05 -4.25 -12.06
C ILE A 175 -17.44 -5.66 -12.24
N PRO A 176 -17.35 -6.19 -13.48
CA PRO A 176 -16.71 -7.47 -13.78
C PRO A 176 -15.25 -7.57 -13.30
N PHE A 177 -14.82 -8.77 -12.89
CA PHE A 177 -13.43 -9.01 -12.48
C PHE A 177 -12.40 -8.66 -13.58
N ALA A 178 -12.73 -8.85 -14.86
CA ALA A 178 -11.86 -8.48 -15.99
C ALA A 178 -11.56 -6.96 -16.06
N GLU A 179 -12.47 -6.14 -15.54
CA GLU A 179 -12.37 -4.68 -15.41
C GLU A 179 -11.80 -4.25 -14.06
N GLY A 180 -11.41 -5.23 -13.23
CA GLY A 180 -10.83 -5.01 -11.91
C GLY A 180 -11.85 -4.89 -10.78
N GLY A 181 -13.14 -5.08 -11.06
CA GLY A 181 -14.19 -5.16 -10.03
C GLY A 181 -14.23 -6.52 -9.34
N ILE A 182 -15.29 -6.80 -8.57
CA ILE A 182 -15.41 -8.07 -7.83
C ILE A 182 -16.58 -8.94 -8.27
N LYS A 183 -17.35 -8.52 -9.28
CA LYS A 183 -18.41 -9.34 -9.86
C LYS A 183 -17.81 -10.60 -10.51
N GLY A 184 -18.14 -11.76 -9.94
CA GLY A 184 -17.62 -13.05 -10.39
C GLY A 184 -16.14 -13.29 -10.04
N ALA A 185 -15.56 -12.50 -9.13
CA ALA A 185 -14.17 -12.67 -8.72
C ALA A 185 -14.01 -13.86 -7.73
N PRO A 186 -12.88 -14.60 -7.79
CA PRO A 186 -12.56 -15.59 -6.77
C PRO A 186 -12.25 -14.91 -5.42
N GLU A 187 -12.61 -15.54 -4.30
CA GLU A 187 -12.50 -14.95 -2.94
C GLU A 187 -11.12 -14.37 -2.63
N LYS A 188 -10.05 -15.09 -2.98
CA LYS A 188 -8.66 -14.66 -2.75
C LYS A 188 -8.29 -13.37 -3.48
N ALA A 189 -8.90 -13.09 -4.63
CA ALA A 189 -8.62 -11.86 -5.37
C ALA A 189 -9.11 -10.63 -4.60
N CYS A 190 -10.21 -10.77 -3.85
CA CYS A 190 -10.88 -9.71 -3.07
C CYS A 190 -10.07 -9.21 -1.87
N GLU A 191 -8.98 -9.89 -1.50
CA GLU A 191 -8.11 -9.51 -0.39
C GLU A 191 -7.04 -8.47 -0.78
N SER A 192 -6.88 -8.20 -2.08
CA SER A 192 -5.84 -7.28 -2.54
C SER A 192 -6.07 -5.84 -2.06
N ARG A 193 -4.98 -5.14 -1.68
CA ARG A 193 -5.02 -3.73 -1.28
C ARG A 193 -5.68 -2.86 -2.36
N CYS A 194 -5.45 -3.14 -3.64
CA CYS A 194 -6.07 -2.40 -4.75
C CYS A 194 -7.59 -2.44 -4.69
N LEU A 195 -8.18 -3.56 -4.31
CA LEU A 195 -9.63 -3.65 -4.18
C LEU A 195 -10.10 -2.98 -2.89
N ARG A 196 -9.49 -3.33 -1.75
CA ARG A 196 -10.02 -2.93 -0.43
C ARG A 196 -9.78 -1.47 -0.04
N ARG A 197 -8.75 -0.81 -0.59
CA ARG A 197 -8.27 0.51 -0.13
C ARG A 197 -9.36 1.58 -0.06
N TYR A 198 -10.37 1.53 -0.94
CA TYR A 198 -11.41 2.56 -1.08
C TYR A 198 -12.85 2.04 -0.88
N LEU A 199 -13.01 0.85 -0.29
CA LEU A 199 -14.32 0.19 -0.15
C LEU A 199 -14.91 0.21 1.26
N LEU A 200 -14.09 0.53 2.27
CA LEU A 200 -14.46 0.52 3.68
C LEU A 200 -14.52 1.94 4.25
#